data_AF-A0A091TZ89-F1
#
_entry.id   AF-A0A091TZ89-F1
#
_cell.length_a   1.000
_cell.length_b   1.000
_cell.length_c   1.000
_cell.angle_alpha   90.00
_cell.angle_beta   90.00
_cell.angle_gamma   90.00
#
_symmetry.space_group_name_H-M   'P 1'
#
loop_
_entity.id
_entity.type
_entity.pdbx_description
1 polymer ?
#
loop_
_entity_poly.entity_id
_entity_poly.type
_entity_poly.pdbx_seq_one_letter_code
_entity_poly.pdbx_strand_id
1 'polypeptide(L)'
;EELTKSKLSAPTNEKGNSDLLAWDPLFSSSLESSSSASLASSSSSARPTTPLSVGTIVPPPRPASRPKLSTGKLSGINEIPRPFSPPLTSNSSPPPSAPLARAESISSISSSASLSAANTPTVGVSRGPSPVSLGNQDTLPVAVALTESVNAYFKGADPTKCIVKITGDMTVSFPSGIIKVFTSNPSPAVLCFRVKNTSKLEQILPNAQLVYSDQSQSDSSTKDFWINMQAITVYLKKLSEQNPSASYYNVDVLKYQVSSNGIQSTPLNLATYWKCNASTTDVRVDYKYNPESMNMPSVLSNVQVVVPVDGGVTNMQSLPPAKWNAEQMKAYWKISSISEKSENGGNFIIFTGSGSLRAKFELSEGPSKPATLAVQFISEGSTLSGVDVELVGAGYRLSLLKKRFATGRYMADC
;
A
#
# COMPACT_ATOMS: atom_id res chain seq x y z
N GLU A 1 -13.60 14.39 85.68
CA GLU A 1 -12.28 14.14 85.03
C GLU A 1 -12.45 14.47 83.54
N GLU A 2 -12.17 15.68 83.03
CA GLU A 2 -11.27 16.77 83.50
C GLU A 2 -9.81 16.32 83.68
N LEU A 3 -8.77 17.00 83.19
CA LEU A 3 -8.59 18.32 82.50
C LEU A 3 -7.70 18.10 81.24
N THR A 4 -7.89 18.69 80.04
CA THR A 4 -7.92 20.10 79.54
C THR A 4 -6.58 20.89 79.51
N LYS A 5 -6.07 21.16 78.28
CA LYS A 5 -5.30 22.33 77.73
C LYS A 5 -4.70 21.92 76.36
N SER A 6 -4.87 22.59 75.19
CA SER A 6 -4.76 24.01 74.76
C SER A 6 -3.29 24.48 74.61
N LYS A 7 -2.84 25.27 73.61
CA LYS A 7 -3.51 26.32 72.79
C LYS A 7 -2.69 26.73 71.52
N LEU A 8 -3.33 27.44 70.57
CA LEU A 8 -2.88 28.25 69.39
C LEU A 8 -1.38 28.70 69.32
N SER A 9 -0.66 28.64 68.17
CA SER A 9 -0.59 29.56 66.98
C SER A 9 0.05 30.96 67.23
N ALA A 10 0.76 31.68 66.32
CA ALA A 10 0.77 31.67 64.83
C ALA A 10 2.17 32.12 64.19
N PRO A 11 2.36 32.94 63.10
CA PRO A 11 3.47 32.73 62.11
C PRO A 11 4.39 33.95 61.78
N THR A 12 5.36 33.82 60.84
CA THR A 12 5.78 34.87 59.84
C THR A 12 6.87 34.41 58.83
N ASN A 13 6.74 34.79 57.53
CA ASN A 13 7.77 35.05 56.48
C ASN A 13 8.84 33.99 56.09
N GLU A 14 9.48 34.02 54.90
CA GLU A 14 9.42 34.94 53.74
C GLU A 14 9.53 34.24 52.35
N LYS A 15 9.76 35.02 51.27
CA LYS A 15 9.78 34.64 49.83
C LYS A 15 10.84 33.61 49.42
N GLY A 16 10.62 32.95 48.27
CA GLY A 16 11.68 32.33 47.46
C GLY A 16 11.16 31.55 46.24
N ASN A 17 11.22 32.15 45.05
CA ASN A 17 10.86 31.47 43.78
C ASN A 17 12.08 30.78 43.15
N SER A 18 11.94 29.55 42.67
CA SER A 18 12.92 28.91 41.76
C SER A 18 12.29 27.74 41.00
N ASP A 19 12.45 27.77 39.68
CA ASP A 19 11.93 26.83 38.71
C ASP A 19 13.03 25.90 38.16
N LEU A 20 12.62 24.86 37.44
CA LEU A 20 13.38 24.18 36.36
C LEU A 20 14.87 23.82 36.63
N LEU A 21 15.12 22.59 37.09
CA LEU A 21 16.42 21.94 36.93
C LEU A 21 16.50 21.18 35.60
N ALA A 22 17.01 21.84 34.56
CA ALA A 22 17.58 21.15 33.41
C ALA A 22 18.91 20.47 33.83
N TRP A 23 19.20 19.30 33.27
CA TRP A 23 20.46 18.57 33.48
C TRP A 23 21.13 18.35 32.13
N ASP A 24 22.23 19.05 31.89
CA ASP A 24 23.13 18.88 30.74
C ASP A 24 24.53 18.54 31.27
N PRO A 25 25.27 17.57 30.68
CA PRO A 25 26.50 17.06 31.27
C PRO A 25 27.74 17.89 30.93
N LEU A 26 28.54 18.16 31.96
CA LEU A 26 29.90 18.68 31.89
C LEU A 26 30.82 17.65 32.60
N PHE A 27 32.11 17.49 32.31
CA PHE A 27 33.06 18.33 31.56
C PHE A 27 34.20 17.45 30.96
N SER A 28 35.16 18.13 30.31
CA SER A 28 36.60 17.82 30.21
C SER A 28 37.14 17.08 28.97
N SER A 29 38.34 17.40 28.48
CA SER A 29 39.09 18.69 28.47
C SER A 29 40.36 18.57 27.62
N SER A 30 40.68 19.59 26.83
CA SER A 30 42.07 20.04 26.58
C SER A 30 42.05 21.48 26.06
N LEU A 31 43.05 22.26 26.47
CA LEU A 31 43.23 23.68 26.15
C LEU A 31 44.57 23.85 25.44
N GLU A 32 44.62 24.70 24.40
CA GLU A 32 45.73 25.61 24.01
C GLU A 32 45.43 26.15 22.58
N SER A 33 45.83 27.36 22.17
CA SER A 33 45.92 28.64 22.89
C SER A 33 45.94 29.80 21.87
N SER A 34 45.36 30.95 22.22
CA SER A 34 45.69 32.30 21.73
C SER A 34 45.91 32.58 20.23
N SER A 35 45.02 33.40 19.62
CA SER A 35 45.38 34.61 18.85
C SER A 35 44.13 35.40 18.40
N SER A 36 44.30 36.66 17.99
CA SER A 36 43.21 37.65 17.92
C SER A 36 42.98 38.26 16.52
N ALA A 37 41.80 38.87 16.38
CA ALA A 37 41.50 40.06 15.57
C ALA A 37 41.20 39.94 14.04
N SER A 38 39.93 40.20 13.73
CA SER A 38 39.43 41.24 12.80
C SER A 38 39.58 41.14 11.26
N LEU A 39 38.41 41.32 10.64
CA LEU A 39 38.10 42.14 9.45
C LEU A 39 38.43 41.65 8.03
N ALA A 40 37.45 41.94 7.18
CA ALA A 40 37.27 41.52 5.81
C ALA A 40 38.28 42.09 4.79
N SER A 41 38.45 41.36 3.69
CA SER A 41 38.46 41.94 2.34
C SER A 41 38.23 40.88 1.24
N SER A 42 37.89 41.35 0.04
CA SER A 42 37.58 40.57 -1.15
C SER A 42 38.81 40.20 -1.99
N SER A 43 38.74 39.12 -2.78
CA SER A 43 38.79 39.23 -4.26
C SER A 43 38.75 37.86 -4.98
N SER A 44 38.62 37.92 -6.31
CA SER A 44 38.23 36.85 -7.24
C SER A 44 39.37 36.04 -7.86
N SER A 45 39.16 34.74 -8.07
CA SER A 45 39.73 33.92 -9.17
C SER A 45 39.05 32.54 -9.22
N ALA A 46 38.97 31.80 -10.32
CA ALA A 46 39.02 32.15 -11.75
C ALA A 46 38.34 31.03 -12.57
N ARG A 47 37.81 31.32 -13.77
CA ARG A 47 37.08 30.36 -14.62
C ARG A 47 37.92 29.91 -15.82
N PRO A 48 38.13 28.59 -16.04
CA PRO A 48 38.57 28.07 -17.33
C PRO A 48 37.42 28.02 -18.36
N THR A 49 37.73 28.28 -19.63
CA THR A 49 36.79 28.22 -20.77
C THR A 49 36.92 26.93 -21.58
N THR A 50 35.84 26.58 -22.28
CA THR A 50 35.76 25.46 -23.24
C THR A 50 36.51 25.73 -24.55
N PRO A 51 37.14 24.73 -25.16
CA PRO A 51 37.20 24.60 -26.61
C PRO A 51 35.97 23.85 -27.15
N LEU A 52 35.48 24.23 -28.33
CA LEU A 52 34.42 23.52 -29.05
C LEU A 52 35.02 22.45 -29.97
N SER A 53 34.35 21.30 -30.10
CA SER A 53 34.55 20.39 -31.24
C SER A 53 33.23 19.70 -31.58
N VAL A 54 32.97 19.51 -32.87
CA VAL A 54 31.72 18.93 -33.39
C VAL A 54 31.86 17.41 -33.49
N GLY A 55 30.98 16.67 -32.83
CA GLY A 55 30.96 15.20 -32.88
C GLY A 55 29.55 14.64 -32.66
N THR A 56 29.01 13.97 -33.67
CA THR A 56 27.64 13.43 -33.66
C THR A 56 27.55 12.16 -32.81
N ILE A 57 27.01 12.25 -31.59
CA ILE A 57 26.78 11.08 -30.73
C ILE A 57 25.42 10.45 -31.06
N VAL A 58 25.48 9.29 -31.73
CA VAL A 58 24.31 8.45 -32.05
C VAL A 58 23.95 7.57 -30.84
N PRO A 59 22.66 7.39 -30.50
CA PRO A 59 22.26 6.54 -29.37
C PRO A 59 22.56 5.04 -29.64
N PRO A 60 22.88 4.24 -28.60
CA PRO A 60 23.25 2.84 -28.75
C PRO A 60 22.06 1.97 -29.20
N PRO A 61 22.29 0.94 -30.05
CA PRO A 61 21.24 0.09 -30.58
C PRO A 61 20.64 -0.86 -29.53
N ARG A 62 19.34 -1.14 -29.70
CA ARG A 62 18.55 -2.02 -28.82
C ARG A 62 18.85 -3.51 -29.11
N PRO A 63 18.86 -4.41 -28.12
CA PRO A 63 19.08 -5.84 -28.36
C PRO A 63 18.11 -6.47 -29.37
N ALA A 64 18.63 -7.34 -30.22
CA ALA A 64 17.88 -7.96 -31.31
C ALA A 64 16.80 -8.94 -30.80
N SER A 65 15.64 -8.93 -31.46
CA SER A 65 14.53 -9.83 -31.15
C SER A 65 14.78 -11.27 -31.62
N ARG A 66 14.51 -12.23 -30.72
CA ARG A 66 14.48 -13.68 -30.95
C ARG A 66 13.86 -14.06 -32.32
N PRO A 67 14.55 -14.83 -33.19
CA PRO A 67 14.00 -15.27 -34.47
C PRO A 67 12.70 -16.08 -34.33
N LYS A 68 11.76 -15.87 -35.25
CA LYS A 68 10.62 -16.76 -35.47
C LYS A 68 11.02 -17.87 -36.44
N LEU A 69 10.73 -19.12 -36.11
CA LEU A 69 10.84 -20.23 -37.07
C LEU A 69 9.75 -20.11 -38.14
N SER A 70 10.12 -20.34 -39.40
CA SER A 70 9.21 -20.39 -40.54
C SER A 70 8.86 -21.83 -40.91
N THR A 71 7.60 -22.10 -41.25
CA THR A 71 7.11 -23.44 -41.59
C THR A 71 7.51 -23.82 -43.02
N GLY A 72 8.70 -24.41 -43.18
CA GLY A 72 9.16 -24.97 -44.46
C GLY A 72 8.61 -26.37 -44.72
N LYS A 73 7.95 -26.57 -45.87
CA LYS A 73 7.61 -27.92 -46.37
C LYS A 73 8.83 -28.58 -47.02
N LEU A 74 8.95 -29.89 -46.86
CA LEU A 74 9.56 -30.77 -47.86
C LEU A 74 8.52 -31.84 -48.25
N SER A 75 8.53 -32.26 -49.51
CA SER A 75 7.53 -33.16 -50.12
C SER A 75 8.20 -34.28 -50.92
N GLY A 76 7.54 -35.43 -51.01
CA GLY A 76 7.98 -36.62 -51.75
C GLY A 76 8.36 -37.77 -50.79
N ILE A 77 7.96 -39.03 -51.00
CA ILE A 77 7.68 -39.74 -52.27
C ILE A 77 6.59 -40.83 -52.11
N ASN A 78 5.79 -41.03 -53.18
CA ASN A 78 4.98 -42.18 -53.66
C ASN A 78 3.88 -42.95 -52.84
N GLU A 79 2.72 -43.09 -53.54
CA GLU A 79 1.88 -44.30 -53.82
C GLU A 79 1.21 -45.11 -52.66
N ILE A 80 -0.12 -45.12 -52.42
CA ILE A 80 -1.28 -45.64 -53.22
C ILE A 80 -1.24 -47.19 -53.40
N PRO A 81 -2.30 -48.01 -53.07
CA PRO A 81 -3.40 -47.86 -52.08
C PRO A 81 -3.93 -49.16 -51.37
N ARG A 82 -4.44 -49.07 -50.12
CA ARG A 82 -5.36 -50.06 -49.45
C ARG A 82 -4.78 -51.50 -49.22
N PRO A 83 -5.57 -52.50 -48.76
CA PRO A 83 -6.14 -52.61 -47.40
C PRO A 83 -5.91 -53.99 -46.72
N PHE A 84 -5.98 -54.07 -45.37
CA PHE A 84 -6.40 -55.29 -44.64
C PHE A 84 -6.94 -54.95 -43.22
N SER A 85 -7.77 -55.84 -42.67
CA SER A 85 -8.46 -55.69 -41.37
C SER A 85 -8.20 -56.89 -40.44
N PRO A 86 -8.50 -56.75 -39.14
CA PRO A 86 -9.21 -57.81 -38.42
C PRO A 86 -10.42 -57.28 -37.57
N PRO A 87 -11.35 -58.14 -37.10
CA PRO A 87 -12.71 -57.72 -36.75
C PRO A 87 -13.18 -57.85 -35.29
N LEU A 88 -14.14 -56.97 -34.93
CA LEU A 88 -15.36 -57.15 -34.13
C LEU A 88 -15.37 -57.95 -32.80
N THR A 89 -15.74 -57.25 -31.71
CA THR A 89 -16.94 -57.48 -30.84
C THR A 89 -17.04 -56.26 -29.88
N SER A 90 -18.20 -55.81 -29.35
CA SER A 90 -19.63 -56.12 -29.57
C SER A 90 -20.53 -54.92 -29.15
N ASN A 91 -21.78 -54.91 -29.66
CA ASN A 91 -23.07 -54.37 -29.14
C ASN A 91 -23.10 -53.41 -27.91
N SER A 92 -23.97 -52.39 -27.77
CA SER A 92 -25.17 -51.92 -28.53
C SER A 92 -25.53 -50.45 -28.16
N SER A 93 -26.51 -49.82 -28.83
CA SER A 93 -27.10 -48.48 -28.56
C SER A 93 -28.41 -48.26 -29.35
N PRO A 94 -29.25 -47.22 -29.12
CA PRO A 94 -29.43 -46.34 -27.94
C PRO A 94 -30.80 -46.59 -27.23
N PRO A 95 -32.00 -45.97 -27.46
CA PRO A 95 -32.42 -44.74 -28.17
C PRO A 95 -32.98 -43.56 -27.28
N PRO A 96 -34.30 -43.24 -27.07
CA PRO A 96 -34.74 -41.83 -27.03
C PRO A 96 -35.84 -41.36 -26.00
N SER A 97 -36.24 -40.08 -26.14
CA SER A 97 -37.59 -39.49 -25.96
C SER A 97 -37.99 -38.72 -24.68
N ALA A 98 -38.36 -37.45 -24.92
CA ALA A 98 -39.42 -36.69 -24.21
C ALA A 98 -40.79 -36.94 -24.92
N PRO A 99 -41.99 -36.40 -24.54
CA PRO A 99 -42.22 -35.21 -23.69
C PRO A 99 -43.51 -35.19 -22.80
N LEU A 100 -43.76 -34.02 -22.17
CA LEU A 100 -45.06 -33.38 -21.81
C LEU A 100 -46.12 -34.06 -20.86
N ALA A 101 -46.19 -33.48 -19.65
CA ALA A 101 -47.35 -32.77 -19.05
C ALA A 101 -48.62 -33.47 -18.46
N ARG A 102 -49.07 -32.89 -17.32
CA ARG A 102 -50.38 -33.02 -16.62
C ARG A 102 -50.70 -34.40 -15.99
N ALA A 103 -51.59 -34.57 -15.00
CA ALA A 103 -52.46 -33.63 -14.24
C ALA A 103 -52.63 -34.10 -12.77
N GLU A 104 -52.64 -33.18 -11.78
CA GLU A 104 -53.80 -32.81 -10.92
C GLU A 104 -53.87 -33.51 -9.54
N SER A 105 -54.71 -32.95 -8.64
CA SER A 105 -54.74 -33.18 -7.18
C SER A 105 -55.89 -34.16 -6.78
N ILE A 106 -56.34 -34.39 -5.54
CA ILE A 106 -56.24 -33.74 -4.21
C ILE A 106 -56.15 -34.87 -3.12
N SER A 107 -56.37 -34.75 -1.79
CA SER A 107 -57.15 -33.84 -0.92
C SER A 107 -56.66 -33.94 0.56
N SER A 108 -57.42 -33.35 1.50
CA SER A 108 -57.54 -33.75 2.92
C SER A 108 -56.41 -33.40 3.92
N ILE A 109 -56.69 -33.08 5.20
CA ILE A 109 -57.94 -32.55 5.82
C ILE A 109 -57.63 -31.85 7.17
N SER A 110 -58.34 -30.75 7.47
CA SER A 110 -58.46 -30.07 8.80
C SER A 110 -57.18 -29.51 9.46
N SER A 111 -57.20 -28.45 10.29
CA SER A 111 -58.30 -27.74 10.97
C SER A 111 -58.20 -26.20 10.85
N SER A 112 -59.21 -25.49 11.37
CA SER A 112 -59.49 -24.05 11.21
C SER A 112 -58.76 -23.09 12.16
N ALA A 113 -58.40 -21.90 11.65
CA ALA A 113 -58.49 -20.62 12.36
C ALA A 113 -58.60 -19.46 11.34
N SER A 114 -59.26 -18.36 11.71
CA SER A 114 -59.60 -17.25 10.80
C SER A 114 -58.66 -16.05 10.93
N LEU A 115 -58.38 -15.34 9.82
CA LEU A 115 -58.56 -13.88 9.65
C LEU A 115 -58.00 -13.40 8.28
N SER A 116 -58.49 -12.25 7.80
CA SER A 116 -58.32 -11.80 6.42
C SER A 116 -57.17 -10.79 6.22
N ALA A 117 -56.28 -11.06 5.26
CA ALA A 117 -55.52 -10.03 4.53
C ALA A 117 -55.03 -10.60 3.18
N ALA A 118 -55.09 -9.80 2.11
CA ALA A 118 -54.55 -10.18 0.81
C ALA A 118 -53.09 -9.70 0.69
N ASN A 119 -52.19 -10.57 0.20
CA ASN A 119 -51.21 -10.28 -0.85
C ASN A 119 -50.37 -11.53 -1.18
N THR A 120 -49.95 -11.65 -2.44
CA THR A 120 -49.20 -12.81 -2.96
C THR A 120 -47.69 -12.72 -2.64
N PRO A 121 -47.06 -13.80 -2.15
CA PRO A 121 -45.61 -13.85 -1.95
C PRO A 121 -44.89 -14.25 -3.24
N THR A 122 -44.45 -13.27 -4.03
CA THR A 122 -43.58 -13.54 -5.19
C THR A 122 -42.15 -13.86 -4.72
N VAL A 123 -41.55 -14.93 -5.27
CA VAL A 123 -40.24 -15.46 -4.85
C VAL A 123 -39.15 -14.39 -4.91
N GLY A 124 -38.48 -14.16 -3.77
CA GLY A 124 -37.40 -13.18 -3.63
C GLY A 124 -36.10 -13.64 -4.29
N VAL A 125 -35.92 -13.32 -5.57
CA VAL A 125 -34.62 -13.47 -6.26
C VAL A 125 -33.56 -12.56 -5.64
N SER A 126 -32.36 -13.12 -5.46
CA SER A 126 -31.20 -12.42 -4.90
C SER A 126 -30.86 -11.16 -5.69
N ARG A 127 -30.82 -10.01 -5.00
CA ARG A 127 -30.37 -8.74 -5.57
C ARG A 127 -28.84 -8.74 -5.64
N GLY A 128 -28.32 -9.03 -6.84
CA GLY A 128 -26.93 -8.74 -7.18
C GLY A 128 -26.61 -7.24 -7.10
N PRO A 129 -25.34 -6.83 -7.33
CA PRO A 129 -24.93 -5.44 -7.27
C PRO A 129 -25.83 -4.59 -8.18
N SER A 130 -26.53 -3.62 -7.58
CA SER A 130 -27.60 -2.90 -8.27
C SER A 130 -27.05 -2.14 -9.49
N PRO A 131 -27.66 -2.27 -10.68
CA PRO A 131 -27.35 -1.35 -11.77
C PRO A 131 -27.72 0.07 -11.34
N VAL A 132 -27.00 1.06 -11.87
CA VAL A 132 -27.28 2.48 -11.60
C VAL A 132 -28.69 2.79 -12.10
N SER A 133 -29.66 2.87 -11.18
CA SER A 133 -31.02 3.29 -11.50
C SER A 133 -30.97 4.77 -11.85
N LEU A 134 -31.23 5.09 -13.13
CA LEU A 134 -31.07 6.44 -13.68
C LEU A 134 -32.23 7.38 -13.32
N GLY A 135 -32.81 7.22 -12.12
CA GLY A 135 -33.92 8.02 -11.62
C GLY A 135 -33.45 9.36 -11.07
N ASN A 136 -33.43 10.39 -11.94
CA ASN A 136 -33.30 11.82 -11.62
C ASN A 136 -32.29 12.13 -10.50
N GLN A 137 -31.04 11.71 -10.73
CA GLN A 137 -29.88 12.12 -9.96
C GLN A 137 -28.93 12.84 -10.93
N ASP A 138 -28.96 14.17 -10.96
CA ASP A 138 -28.23 15.00 -11.93
C ASP A 138 -26.69 15.00 -11.74
N THR A 139 -26.17 14.08 -10.91
CA THR A 139 -24.76 14.01 -10.50
C THR A 139 -24.24 12.58 -10.66
N LEU A 140 -23.15 12.42 -11.43
CA LEU A 140 -22.58 11.11 -11.73
C LEU A 140 -21.68 10.64 -10.58
N PRO A 141 -21.90 9.43 -10.02
CA PRO A 141 -21.09 8.92 -8.92
C PRO A 141 -19.74 8.40 -9.43
N VAL A 142 -18.66 8.89 -8.83
CA VAL A 142 -17.28 8.37 -9.02
C VAL A 142 -16.65 8.11 -7.67
N ALA A 143 -15.80 7.08 -7.57
CA ALA A 143 -14.99 6.82 -6.38
C ALA A 143 -13.52 7.20 -6.64
N VAL A 144 -12.80 7.55 -5.59
CA VAL A 144 -11.36 7.85 -5.64
C VAL A 144 -10.62 6.93 -4.67
N ALA A 145 -9.46 6.42 -5.10
CA ALA A 145 -8.50 5.76 -4.25
C ALA A 145 -7.18 6.54 -4.24
N LEU A 146 -6.65 6.77 -3.04
CA LEU A 146 -5.27 7.18 -2.79
C LEU A 146 -4.55 5.96 -2.21
N THR A 147 -3.60 5.39 -2.96
CA THR A 147 -2.67 4.37 -2.44
C THR A 147 -1.29 4.96 -2.34
N GLU A 148 -0.61 4.74 -1.20
CA GLU A 148 0.80 5.07 -1.06
C GLU A 148 1.65 3.82 -0.82
N SER A 149 2.90 3.88 -1.27
CA SER A 149 3.93 2.88 -1.05
C SER A 149 5.11 3.52 -0.33
N VAL A 150 5.37 3.07 0.90
CA VAL A 150 6.56 3.45 1.67
C VAL A 150 7.69 2.46 1.43
N ASN A 151 8.81 2.97 0.93
CA ASN A 151 10.07 2.26 0.83
C ASN A 151 11.00 2.79 1.92
N ALA A 152 11.71 1.90 2.60
CA ALA A 152 12.64 2.26 3.67
C ALA A 152 13.81 1.28 3.70
N TYR A 153 15.01 1.78 3.98
CA TYR A 153 16.20 1.01 4.29
C TYR A 153 16.81 1.52 5.61
N PHE A 154 16.95 0.63 6.58
CA PHE A 154 17.60 0.88 7.87
C PHE A 154 18.94 0.15 7.92
N LYS A 155 19.92 0.69 8.66
CA LYS A 155 21.23 0.03 8.86
C LYS A 155 21.65 0.02 10.33
N GLY A 156 21.78 -1.17 10.88
CA GLY A 156 22.04 -1.40 12.30
C GLY A 156 20.98 -0.75 13.18
N ALA A 157 21.43 0.05 14.15
CA ALA A 157 20.58 0.89 15.00
C ALA A 157 20.74 2.40 14.72
N ASP A 158 21.34 2.78 13.58
CA ASP A 158 21.67 4.18 13.28
C ASP A 158 20.53 4.91 12.54
N PRO A 159 19.86 5.88 13.18
CA PRO A 159 18.76 6.62 12.56
C PRO A 159 19.20 7.51 11.39
N THR A 160 20.47 7.94 11.36
CA THR A 160 21.01 8.83 10.32
C THR A 160 21.22 8.11 8.99
N LYS A 161 21.35 6.78 9.03
CA LYS A 161 21.48 5.91 7.85
C LYS A 161 20.12 5.44 7.30
N CYS A 162 19.00 5.90 7.87
CA CYS A 162 17.66 5.56 7.39
C CYS A 162 17.33 6.30 6.09
N ILE A 163 17.23 5.57 4.98
CA ILE A 163 16.85 6.10 3.66
C ILE A 163 15.37 5.76 3.41
N VAL A 164 14.57 6.77 3.05
CA VAL A 164 13.13 6.64 2.83
C VAL A 164 12.76 7.13 1.44
N LYS A 165 11.74 6.50 0.84
CA LYS A 165 11.04 7.04 -0.34
C LYS A 165 9.57 6.64 -0.31
N ILE A 166 8.69 7.64 -0.18
CA ILE A 166 7.25 7.48 -0.25
C ILE A 166 6.76 7.95 -1.62
N THR A 167 5.99 7.11 -2.29
CA THR A 167 5.35 7.41 -3.58
C THR A 167 3.90 6.99 -3.55
N GLY A 168 2.99 7.77 -4.12
CA GLY A 168 1.58 7.43 -4.20
C GLY A 168 0.99 7.51 -5.60
N ASP A 169 -0.14 6.83 -5.75
CA ASP A 169 -1.04 6.90 -6.88
C ASP A 169 -2.39 7.52 -6.45
N MET A 170 -3.05 8.11 -7.44
CA MET A 170 -4.46 8.48 -7.37
C MET A 170 -5.19 7.80 -8.53
N THR A 171 -6.15 6.94 -8.19
CA THR A 171 -6.99 6.22 -9.14
C THR A 171 -8.44 6.72 -9.01
N VAL A 172 -9.08 7.05 -10.13
CA VAL A 172 -10.53 7.32 -10.20
C VAL A 172 -11.23 6.06 -10.70
N SER A 173 -12.26 5.62 -9.97
CA SER A 173 -13.06 4.43 -10.27
C SER A 173 -14.42 4.86 -10.80
N PHE A 174 -14.70 4.50 -12.05
CA PHE A 174 -15.90 4.83 -12.78
C PHE A 174 -16.87 3.65 -12.81
N PRO A 175 -18.17 3.81 -12.46
CA PRO A 175 -19.14 2.72 -12.56
C PRO A 175 -19.42 2.37 -14.02
N SER A 176 -19.61 1.09 -14.33
CA SER A 176 -19.67 0.62 -15.73
C SER A 176 -20.81 1.23 -16.57
N GLY A 177 -21.89 1.67 -15.93
CA GLY A 177 -22.98 2.40 -16.58
C GLY A 177 -22.60 3.77 -17.14
N ILE A 178 -21.53 4.42 -16.65
CA ILE A 178 -21.19 5.80 -17.05
C ILE A 178 -20.81 5.92 -18.53
N ILE A 179 -20.28 4.84 -19.12
CA ILE A 179 -19.88 4.80 -20.53
C ILE A 179 -21.07 5.10 -21.43
N LYS A 180 -22.26 4.56 -21.10
CA LYS A 180 -23.50 4.86 -21.84
C LYS A 180 -23.77 6.36 -21.82
N VAL A 181 -23.72 6.99 -20.64
CA VAL A 181 -23.96 8.43 -20.45
C VAL A 181 -23.00 9.27 -21.30
N PHE A 182 -21.70 8.97 -21.26
CA PHE A 182 -20.66 9.65 -22.04
C PHE A 182 -20.78 9.40 -23.56
N THR A 183 -21.35 8.28 -24.00
CA THR A 183 -21.63 8.04 -25.42
C THR A 183 -22.97 8.62 -25.89
N SER A 184 -23.92 8.86 -24.99
CA SER A 184 -25.24 9.44 -25.33
C SER A 184 -25.28 10.96 -25.28
N ASN A 185 -24.35 11.60 -24.55
CA ASN A 185 -24.21 13.04 -24.48
C ASN A 185 -22.86 13.46 -25.10
N PRO A 186 -22.84 14.23 -26.21
CA PRO A 186 -21.59 14.67 -26.85
C PRO A 186 -20.81 15.72 -26.04
N SER A 187 -21.45 16.35 -25.06
CA SER A 187 -20.86 17.34 -24.15
C SER A 187 -21.23 17.01 -22.70
N PRO A 188 -20.66 15.94 -22.10
CA PRO A 188 -20.85 15.64 -20.69
C PRO A 188 -20.20 16.72 -19.83
N ALA A 189 -20.67 16.88 -18.59
CA ALA A 189 -20.01 17.75 -17.63
C ALA A 189 -18.54 17.34 -17.46
N VAL A 190 -17.63 18.32 -17.35
CA VAL A 190 -16.19 18.06 -17.13
C VAL A 190 -15.98 17.61 -15.69
N LEU A 191 -15.32 16.47 -15.51
CA LEU A 191 -14.90 16.01 -14.18
C LEU A 191 -13.64 16.77 -13.76
N CYS A 192 -13.80 17.73 -12.85
CA CYS A 192 -12.72 18.46 -12.19
C CYS A 192 -12.56 17.96 -10.75
N PHE A 193 -11.31 17.91 -10.28
CA PHE A 193 -10.98 17.55 -8.91
C PHE A 193 -9.82 18.40 -8.39
N ARG A 194 -9.86 18.72 -7.10
CA ARG A 194 -8.81 19.42 -6.37
C ARG A 194 -8.10 18.46 -5.45
N VAL A 195 -6.78 18.39 -5.58
CA VAL A 195 -5.90 17.74 -4.61
C VAL A 195 -5.54 18.76 -3.53
N LYS A 196 -5.65 18.37 -2.26
CA LYS A 196 -5.31 19.18 -1.08
C LYS A 196 -4.11 18.62 -0.34
N ASN A 197 -3.53 19.44 0.53
CA ASN A 197 -2.34 19.16 1.33
C ASN A 197 -1.11 18.81 0.47
N THR A 198 -0.99 19.46 -0.70
CA THR A 198 0.10 19.22 -1.66
C THR A 198 1.47 19.71 -1.20
N SER A 199 1.56 20.41 -0.06
CA SER A 199 2.80 21.01 0.46
C SER A 199 3.87 19.99 0.86
N LYS A 200 3.49 18.73 1.13
CA LYS A 200 4.42 17.60 1.33
C LYS A 200 4.76 16.83 0.04
N LEU A 201 4.39 17.33 -1.15
CA LEU A 201 4.64 16.64 -2.42
C LEU A 201 5.80 17.29 -3.19
N GLU A 202 6.91 16.56 -3.29
CA GLU A 202 8.09 16.98 -4.06
C GLU A 202 7.82 16.96 -5.57
N GLN A 203 6.99 16.02 -6.02
CA GLN A 203 6.68 15.82 -7.43
C GLN A 203 5.23 15.33 -7.59
N ILE A 204 4.52 15.89 -8.56
CA ILE A 204 3.20 15.43 -9.00
C ILE A 204 3.27 15.24 -10.51
N LEU A 205 2.87 14.06 -10.98
CA LEU A 205 2.91 13.64 -12.38
C LEU A 205 1.48 13.27 -12.82
N PRO A 206 0.74 14.21 -13.45
CA PRO A 206 -0.56 13.90 -14.01
C PRO A 206 -0.45 12.99 -15.24
N ASN A 207 -1.48 12.17 -15.46
CA ASN A 207 -1.62 11.37 -16.67
C ASN A 207 -1.96 12.29 -17.86
N ALA A 208 -0.92 12.80 -18.54
CA ALA A 208 -1.02 13.80 -19.60
C ALA A 208 -1.83 13.39 -20.86
N GLN A 209 -2.38 12.18 -20.92
CA GLN A 209 -3.34 11.75 -21.95
C GLN A 209 -4.81 11.92 -21.48
N LEU A 210 -5.05 11.90 -20.17
CA LEU A 210 -6.39 11.87 -19.56
C LEU A 210 -6.67 13.08 -18.66
N VAL A 211 -5.64 13.82 -18.24
CA VAL A 211 -5.72 14.86 -17.20
C VAL A 211 -4.96 16.11 -17.63
N TYR A 212 -5.63 17.25 -17.56
CA TYR A 212 -5.04 18.60 -17.61
C TYR A 212 -4.83 19.15 -16.21
N SER A 213 -3.83 20.00 -16.05
CA SER A 213 -3.49 20.72 -14.81
C SER A 213 -3.18 22.17 -15.12
N ASP A 214 -3.57 23.10 -14.26
CA ASP A 214 -3.19 24.50 -14.44
C ASP A 214 -1.70 24.68 -14.13
N GLN A 215 -0.97 25.25 -15.08
CA GLN A 215 0.46 25.53 -14.99
C GLN A 215 0.74 26.93 -14.41
N SER A 216 -0.28 27.78 -14.32
CA SER A 216 -0.22 29.11 -13.69
C SER A 216 -0.56 29.07 -12.19
N GLN A 217 -1.15 27.98 -11.70
CA GLN A 217 -1.49 27.81 -10.28
C GLN A 217 -0.23 27.74 -9.39
N SER A 218 -0.06 28.78 -8.58
CA SER A 218 1.06 28.97 -7.66
C SER A 218 0.78 28.57 -6.20
N ASP A 219 -0.43 28.07 -5.91
CA ASP A 219 -0.77 27.53 -4.60
C ASP A 219 0.10 26.29 -4.28
N SER A 220 0.72 26.30 -3.10
CA SER A 220 1.53 25.22 -2.57
C SER A 220 0.72 24.16 -1.82
N SER A 221 -0.51 24.50 -1.42
CA SER A 221 -1.39 23.69 -0.57
C SER A 221 -2.47 22.92 -1.33
N THR A 222 -2.93 23.43 -2.48
CA THR A 222 -3.89 22.74 -3.35
C THR A 222 -3.50 22.81 -4.83
N LYS A 223 -3.97 21.84 -5.64
CA LYS A 223 -3.87 21.85 -7.11
C LYS A 223 -5.12 21.31 -7.79
N ASP A 224 -5.54 22.01 -8.85
CA ASP A 224 -6.75 21.71 -9.62
C ASP A 224 -6.43 20.97 -10.93
N PHE A 225 -7.26 19.97 -11.24
CA PHE A 225 -7.10 19.07 -12.36
C PHE A 225 -8.44 18.83 -13.08
N TRP A 226 -8.40 18.75 -14.41
CA TRP A 226 -9.57 18.54 -15.27
C TRP A 226 -9.36 17.31 -16.13
N ILE A 227 -10.33 16.39 -16.13
CA ILE A 227 -10.26 15.19 -16.98
C ILE A 227 -10.63 15.55 -18.43
N ASN A 228 -9.82 15.08 -19.37
CA ASN A 228 -10.10 15.12 -20.81
C ASN A 228 -11.28 14.18 -21.10
N MET A 229 -12.49 14.76 -21.22
CA MET A 229 -13.73 14.00 -21.37
C MET A 229 -13.78 13.17 -22.66
N GLN A 230 -13.09 13.58 -23.71
CA GLN A 230 -12.98 12.83 -24.96
C GLN A 230 -12.07 11.62 -24.79
N ALA A 231 -10.87 11.82 -24.25
CA ALA A 231 -9.89 10.75 -24.05
C ALA A 231 -10.33 9.71 -23.01
N ILE A 232 -10.93 10.15 -21.89
CA ILE A 232 -11.45 9.23 -20.86
C ILE A 232 -12.60 8.37 -21.41
N THR A 233 -13.46 8.91 -22.28
CA THR A 233 -14.57 8.16 -22.88
C THR A 233 -14.06 7.06 -23.81
N VAL A 234 -13.06 7.34 -24.65
CA VAL A 234 -12.40 6.34 -25.49
C VAL A 234 -11.67 5.29 -24.64
N TYR A 235 -10.98 5.72 -23.56
CA TYR A 235 -10.26 4.82 -22.67
C TYR A 235 -11.20 3.87 -21.90
N LEU A 236 -12.28 4.40 -21.30
CA LEU A 236 -13.28 3.61 -20.59
C LEU A 236 -14.02 2.65 -21.52
N LYS A 237 -14.38 3.09 -22.75
CA LYS A 237 -14.93 2.19 -23.77
C LYS A 237 -13.99 1.01 -24.03
N LYS A 238 -12.70 1.27 -24.28
CA LYS A 238 -11.68 0.24 -24.50
C LYS A 238 -11.53 -0.69 -23.29
N LEU A 239 -11.65 -0.20 -22.05
CA LEU A 239 -11.66 -1.05 -20.86
C LEU A 239 -12.91 -1.95 -20.80
N SER A 240 -14.08 -1.43 -21.17
CA SER A 240 -15.31 -2.23 -21.21
C SER A 240 -15.33 -3.30 -22.30
N GLU A 241 -14.65 -3.05 -23.43
CA GLU A 241 -14.46 -4.06 -24.49
C GLU A 241 -13.51 -5.19 -24.06
N GLN A 242 -12.55 -4.90 -23.19
CA GLN A 242 -11.62 -5.90 -22.62
C GLN A 242 -12.22 -6.67 -21.44
N ASN A 243 -13.09 -6.06 -20.63
CA ASN A 243 -13.71 -6.69 -19.47
C ASN A 243 -15.18 -6.24 -19.25
N PRO A 244 -16.13 -6.75 -20.06
CA PRO A 244 -17.53 -6.27 -20.04
C PRO A 244 -18.28 -6.56 -18.74
N SER A 245 -17.82 -7.51 -17.92
CA SER A 245 -18.45 -7.92 -16.65
C SER A 245 -17.96 -7.12 -15.44
N ALA A 246 -17.03 -6.18 -15.62
CA ALA A 246 -16.56 -5.31 -14.55
C ALA A 246 -17.65 -4.32 -14.09
N SER A 247 -17.91 -4.27 -12.79
CA SER A 247 -18.81 -3.26 -12.19
C SER A 247 -18.20 -1.85 -12.20
N TYR A 248 -16.87 -1.76 -12.18
CA TYR A 248 -16.10 -0.51 -12.14
C TYR A 248 -14.87 -0.59 -13.03
N TYR A 249 -14.51 0.54 -13.64
CA TYR A 249 -13.27 0.73 -14.39
C TYR A 249 -12.36 1.70 -13.65
N ASN A 250 -11.16 1.24 -13.30
CA ASN A 250 -10.16 1.98 -12.55
C ASN A 250 -9.21 2.71 -13.51
N VAL A 251 -8.95 3.99 -13.24
CA VAL A 251 -8.12 4.85 -14.10
C VAL A 251 -7.13 5.64 -13.25
N ASP A 252 -5.84 5.39 -13.45
CA ASP A 252 -4.77 6.13 -12.77
C ASP A 252 -4.65 7.54 -13.37
N VAL A 253 -4.95 8.55 -12.55
CA VAL A 253 -4.99 9.96 -12.96
C VAL A 253 -3.74 10.75 -12.56
N LEU A 254 -3.18 10.47 -11.38
CA LEU A 254 -1.93 11.10 -10.89
C LEU A 254 -0.99 10.04 -10.30
N LYS A 255 0.31 10.36 -10.32
CA LYS A 255 1.33 9.76 -9.45
C LYS A 255 2.09 10.87 -8.73
N TYR A 256 2.52 10.65 -7.50
CA TYR A 256 3.22 11.66 -6.70
C TYR A 256 4.35 11.07 -5.85
N GLN A 257 5.33 11.91 -5.51
CA GLN A 257 6.39 11.62 -4.56
C GLN A 257 6.24 12.54 -3.35
N VAL A 258 6.29 11.96 -2.15
CA VAL A 258 6.08 12.67 -0.88
C VAL A 258 7.45 12.95 -0.25
N SER A 259 7.64 14.18 0.24
CA SER A 259 8.86 14.59 0.95
C SER A 259 9.06 13.76 2.22
N SER A 260 10.26 13.20 2.40
CA SER A 260 10.57 12.33 3.55
C SER A 260 11.82 12.77 4.31
N ASN A 261 11.72 12.84 5.63
CA ASN A 261 12.78 13.27 6.54
C ASN A 261 13.39 12.08 7.29
N GLY A 262 14.01 11.15 6.54
CA GLY A 262 14.61 9.93 7.09
C GLY A 262 13.64 9.15 7.99
N ILE A 263 14.16 8.68 9.13
CA ILE A 263 13.42 7.84 10.10
C ILE A 263 12.14 8.47 10.68
N GLN A 264 11.95 9.79 10.58
CA GLN A 264 10.70 10.42 11.04
C GLN A 264 9.54 10.20 10.07
N SER A 265 9.83 9.85 8.81
CA SER A 265 8.83 9.52 7.79
C SER A 265 8.57 8.01 7.65
N THR A 266 9.17 7.16 8.48
CA THR A 266 8.85 5.73 8.52
C THR A 266 7.78 5.43 9.57
N PRO A 267 6.70 4.68 9.23
CA PRO A 267 5.64 4.33 10.18
C PRO A 267 5.99 3.17 11.12
N LEU A 268 7.03 2.40 10.79
CA LEU A 268 7.56 1.32 11.62
C LEU A 268 9.09 1.37 11.61
N ASN A 269 9.66 2.05 12.60
CA ASN A 269 11.10 2.22 12.74
C ASN A 269 11.71 0.87 13.14
N LEU A 270 12.82 0.48 12.52
CA LEU A 270 13.49 -0.81 12.74
C LEU A 270 14.93 -0.59 13.23
N ALA A 271 15.39 -1.48 14.12
CA ALA A 271 16.80 -1.61 14.48
C ALA A 271 17.20 -3.10 14.49
N THR A 272 18.30 -3.42 13.82
CA THR A 272 18.74 -4.79 13.53
C THR A 272 20.08 -5.09 14.18
N TYR A 273 20.17 -6.27 14.82
CA TYR A 273 21.38 -6.75 15.49
C TYR A 273 21.60 -8.23 15.17
N TRP A 274 22.84 -8.56 14.81
CA TRP A 274 23.29 -9.93 14.52
C TRP A 274 24.48 -10.29 15.40
N LYS A 275 24.54 -11.53 15.86
CA LYS A 275 25.70 -12.13 16.51
C LYS A 275 25.95 -13.51 15.92
N CYS A 276 26.85 -13.56 14.95
CA CYS A 276 27.22 -14.80 14.27
C CYS A 276 28.42 -15.45 14.99
N ASN A 277 28.21 -16.66 15.53
CA ASN A 277 29.23 -17.52 16.12
C ASN A 277 29.40 -18.76 15.22
N ALA A 278 30.47 -19.55 15.39
CA ALA A 278 30.77 -20.68 14.51
C ALA A 278 29.66 -21.76 14.43
N SER A 279 28.94 -22.01 15.53
CA SER A 279 27.86 -23.02 15.61
C SER A 279 26.47 -22.44 15.84
N THR A 280 26.34 -21.13 16.03
CA THR A 280 25.07 -20.48 16.38
C THR A 280 25.02 -19.04 15.90
N THR A 281 23.86 -18.59 15.42
CA THR A 281 23.60 -17.18 15.09
C THR A 281 22.42 -16.68 15.91
N ASP A 282 22.63 -15.59 16.67
CA ASP A 282 21.55 -14.87 17.36
C ASP A 282 21.14 -13.65 16.51
N VAL A 283 19.85 -13.48 16.24
CA VAL A 283 19.28 -12.32 15.53
C VAL A 283 18.26 -11.62 16.43
N ARG A 284 18.32 -10.29 16.48
CA ARG A 284 17.34 -9.42 17.13
C ARG A 284 16.89 -8.31 16.18
N VAL A 285 15.58 -8.15 16.08
CA VAL A 285 14.92 -7.08 15.32
C VAL A 285 14.01 -6.32 16.29
N ASP A 286 14.43 -5.12 16.68
CA ASP A 286 13.57 -4.23 17.46
C ASP A 286 12.74 -3.36 16.51
N TYR A 287 11.50 -3.08 16.88
CA TYR A 287 10.59 -2.24 16.12
C TYR A 287 9.89 -1.22 17.01
N LYS A 288 9.59 -0.04 16.44
CA LYS A 288 8.79 1.02 17.07
C LYS A 288 7.82 1.62 16.04
N TYR A 289 6.53 1.55 16.34
CA TYR A 289 5.47 2.25 15.62
C TYR A 289 5.65 3.77 15.76
N ASN A 290 5.43 4.49 14.66
CA ASN A 290 5.62 5.93 14.59
C ASN A 290 4.34 6.63 14.12
N PRO A 291 3.49 7.15 15.05
CA PRO A 291 2.27 7.87 14.68
C PRO A 291 2.57 9.19 13.95
N GLU A 292 3.69 9.86 14.25
CA GLU A 292 4.05 11.18 13.71
C GLU A 292 4.36 11.15 12.20
N SER A 293 4.69 9.98 11.65
CA SER A 293 4.84 9.76 10.21
C SER A 293 3.52 9.79 9.42
N MET A 294 2.37 9.81 10.10
CA MET A 294 1.04 9.73 9.49
C MET A 294 0.25 11.01 9.76
N ASN A 295 -0.58 11.44 8.79
CA ASN A 295 -1.46 12.59 9.03
C ASN A 295 -2.62 12.27 9.99
N MET A 296 -3.05 11.01 9.99
CA MET A 296 -3.93 10.43 11.02
C MET A 296 -3.34 9.06 11.39
N PRO A 297 -2.92 8.83 12.65
CA PRO A 297 -2.37 7.55 13.07
C PRO A 297 -3.34 6.38 12.83
N SER A 298 -2.89 5.35 12.11
CA SER A 298 -3.69 4.18 11.73
C SER A 298 -2.93 2.87 11.94
N VAL A 299 -3.66 1.81 12.26
CA VAL A 299 -3.11 0.49 12.60
C VAL A 299 -2.31 -0.09 11.43
N LEU A 300 -1.09 -0.57 11.69
CA LEU A 300 -0.34 -1.38 10.72
C LEU A 300 -0.80 -2.82 10.84
N SER A 301 -1.40 -3.36 9.78
CA SER A 301 -2.03 -4.68 9.74
C SER A 301 -1.27 -5.65 8.84
N ASN A 302 -1.42 -6.95 9.11
CA ASN A 302 -0.74 -8.04 8.38
C ASN A 302 0.79 -7.88 8.35
N VAL A 303 1.37 -7.38 9.45
CA VAL A 303 2.80 -7.12 9.56
C VAL A 303 3.56 -8.45 9.49
N GLN A 304 4.50 -8.56 8.56
CA GLN A 304 5.33 -9.73 8.34
C GLN A 304 6.80 -9.32 8.34
N VAL A 305 7.65 -10.06 9.04
CA VAL A 305 9.11 -9.86 9.08
C VAL A 305 9.79 -11.14 8.60
N VAL A 306 10.66 -11.01 7.61
CA VAL A 306 11.32 -12.13 6.93
C VAL A 306 12.84 -11.95 7.03
N VAL A 307 13.51 -12.86 7.74
CA VAL A 307 14.96 -12.86 7.93
C VAL A 307 15.55 -14.08 7.20
N PRO A 308 16.34 -13.91 6.12
CA PRO A 308 17.12 -14.99 5.55
C PRO A 308 18.34 -15.30 6.44
N VAL A 309 18.68 -16.58 6.63
CA VAL A 309 19.82 -17.03 7.47
C VAL A 309 20.53 -18.20 6.80
N ASP A 310 21.84 -18.09 6.58
CA ASP A 310 22.70 -19.13 6.00
C ASP A 310 23.52 -19.90 7.08
N GLY A 311 24.38 -20.81 6.63
CA GLY A 311 25.24 -21.63 7.50
C GLY A 311 24.64 -22.97 7.94
N GLY A 312 23.71 -23.55 7.16
CA GLY A 312 23.15 -24.88 7.44
C GLY A 312 22.35 -24.91 8.75
N VAL A 313 21.27 -24.12 8.82
CA VAL A 313 20.38 -24.05 10.00
C VAL A 313 19.74 -25.41 10.27
N THR A 314 20.10 -26.05 11.39
CA THR A 314 19.55 -27.33 11.85
C THR A 314 18.37 -27.15 12.80
N ASN A 315 18.33 -26.05 13.56
CA ASN A 315 17.32 -25.76 14.57
C ASN A 315 17.10 -24.23 14.70
N MET A 316 15.89 -23.83 15.11
CA MET A 316 15.53 -22.44 15.35
C MET A 316 14.65 -22.31 16.60
N GLN A 317 15.14 -21.53 17.57
CA GLN A 317 14.38 -21.10 18.75
C GLN A 317 14.01 -19.62 18.56
N SER A 318 12.78 -19.21 18.88
CA SER A 318 12.32 -17.83 18.60
C SER A 318 11.29 -17.31 19.60
N LEU A 319 11.35 -16.00 19.87
CA LEU A 319 10.43 -15.26 20.74
C LEU A 319 10.14 -13.86 20.15
N PRO A 320 8.88 -13.52 19.84
CA PRO A 320 7.71 -14.41 19.76
C PRO A 320 7.92 -15.51 18.70
N PRO A 321 7.11 -16.59 18.70
CA PRO A 321 7.31 -17.73 17.80
C PRO A 321 7.30 -17.35 16.31
N ALA A 322 8.36 -17.75 15.61
CA ALA A 322 8.51 -17.65 14.16
C ALA A 322 8.26 -19.00 13.48
N LYS A 323 8.07 -18.98 12.16
CA LYS A 323 8.14 -20.17 11.30
C LYS A 323 9.47 -20.19 10.57
N TRP A 324 10.19 -21.31 10.63
CA TRP A 324 11.34 -21.56 9.76
C TRP A 324 10.88 -22.17 8.43
N ASN A 325 11.52 -21.77 7.33
CA ASN A 325 11.40 -22.42 6.03
C ASN A 325 12.79 -22.83 5.55
N ALA A 326 13.05 -24.14 5.52
CA ALA A 326 14.32 -24.71 5.08
C ALA A 326 14.53 -24.63 3.56
N GLU A 327 13.47 -24.69 2.74
CA GLU A 327 13.57 -24.57 1.27
C GLU A 327 14.08 -23.19 0.83
N GLN A 328 13.75 -22.16 1.61
CA GLN A 328 14.11 -20.77 1.31
C GLN A 328 15.14 -20.17 2.28
N MET A 329 15.64 -20.95 3.25
CA MET A 329 16.55 -20.54 4.31
C MET A 329 16.12 -19.24 5.03
N LYS A 330 14.85 -19.19 5.48
CA LYS A 330 14.23 -17.97 6.05
C LYS A 330 13.39 -18.23 7.30
N ALA A 331 13.52 -17.34 8.27
CA ALA A 331 12.59 -17.21 9.39
C ALA A 331 11.50 -16.17 9.09
N TYR A 332 10.27 -16.46 9.52
CA TYR A 332 9.07 -15.65 9.29
C TYR A 332 8.35 -15.37 10.61
N TRP A 333 8.24 -14.10 10.97
CA TRP A 333 7.26 -13.63 11.96
C TRP A 333 6.03 -13.08 11.27
N LYS A 334 4.84 -13.37 11.81
CA LYS A 334 3.59 -12.71 11.44
C LYS A 334 2.98 -12.08 12.69
N ILE A 335 2.81 -10.76 12.64
CA ILE A 335 2.17 -9.93 13.65
C ILE A 335 0.84 -9.44 13.08
N SER A 336 -0.26 -9.70 13.78
CA SER A 336 -1.61 -9.37 13.29
C SER A 336 -1.79 -7.87 13.05
N SER A 337 -1.42 -7.08 14.06
CA SER A 337 -1.53 -5.62 14.09
C SER A 337 -0.47 -5.00 15.00
N ILE A 338 -0.05 -3.78 14.68
CA ILE A 338 0.75 -2.89 15.54
C ILE A 338 0.06 -1.52 15.55
N SER A 339 -0.09 -0.91 16.73
CA SER A 339 -0.59 0.45 16.89
C SER A 339 -0.05 1.10 18.17
N GLU A 340 -0.36 2.38 18.37
CA GLU A 340 -0.08 3.12 19.59
C GLU A 340 -0.81 2.58 20.84
N LYS A 341 -2.02 2.01 20.65
CA LYS A 341 -2.85 1.51 21.75
C LYS A 341 -2.73 -0.01 21.90
N SER A 342 -2.35 -0.45 23.10
CA SER A 342 -2.57 -1.82 23.57
C SER A 342 -3.99 -1.93 24.14
N GLU A 343 -4.88 -2.63 23.45
CA GLU A 343 -6.19 -2.99 24.00
C GLU A 343 -6.06 -4.29 24.79
N ASN A 344 -6.20 -4.21 26.13
CA ASN A 344 -6.22 -5.38 27.01
C ASN A 344 -7.55 -6.14 26.88
N GLY A 345 -7.76 -6.79 25.73
CA GLY A 345 -9.06 -7.25 25.24
C GLY A 345 -9.18 -8.74 24.87
N GLY A 346 -8.43 -9.63 25.53
CA GLY A 346 -8.64 -11.09 25.49
C GLY A 346 -8.00 -11.86 24.32
N ASN A 347 -7.19 -12.87 24.67
CA ASN A 347 -6.65 -13.98 23.86
C ASN A 347 -5.97 -13.69 22.50
N PHE A 348 -5.94 -12.46 22.01
CA PHE A 348 -5.29 -12.07 20.75
C PHE A 348 -4.15 -11.10 21.05
N ILE A 349 -2.93 -11.44 20.65
CA ILE A 349 -1.73 -10.63 20.95
C ILE A 349 -1.69 -9.41 20.03
N ILE A 350 -2.29 -8.32 20.49
CA ILE A 350 -2.01 -6.97 20.00
C ILE A 350 -0.63 -6.58 20.56
N PHE A 351 0.35 -6.40 19.68
CA PHE A 351 1.68 -5.97 20.10
C PHE A 351 1.66 -4.47 20.43
N THR A 352 2.34 -4.12 21.52
CA THR A 352 2.59 -2.74 21.94
C THR A 352 3.27 -1.93 20.83
N GLY A 353 3.13 -0.60 20.87
CA GLY A 353 3.75 0.33 19.91
C GLY A 353 5.29 0.26 19.81
N SER A 354 5.95 -0.54 20.65
CA SER A 354 7.31 -1.03 20.42
C SER A 354 7.44 -2.49 20.84
N GLY A 355 8.37 -3.22 20.24
CA GLY A 355 8.65 -4.62 20.58
C GLY A 355 9.99 -5.13 20.04
N SER A 356 10.27 -6.40 20.30
CA SER A 356 11.53 -7.07 19.97
C SER A 356 11.23 -8.47 19.44
N LEU A 357 11.72 -8.80 18.24
CA LEU A 357 11.68 -10.14 17.66
C LEU A 357 13.07 -10.75 17.79
N ARG A 358 13.16 -11.97 18.33
CA ARG A 358 14.43 -12.63 18.59
C ARG A 358 14.40 -14.07 18.09
N ALA A 359 15.47 -14.49 17.44
CA ALA A 359 15.69 -15.89 17.10
C ALA A 359 17.14 -16.28 17.36
N LYS A 360 17.33 -17.55 17.75
CA LYS A 360 18.62 -18.21 17.82
C LYS A 360 18.57 -19.42 16.88
N PHE A 361 19.55 -19.48 15.99
CA PHE A 361 19.72 -20.53 14.99
C PHE A 361 20.92 -21.39 15.39
N GLU A 362 20.79 -22.70 15.28
CA GLU A 362 21.89 -23.67 15.46
C GLU A 362 22.35 -24.12 14.06
N LEU A 363 23.65 -24.22 13.85
CA LEU A 363 24.29 -24.27 12.52
C LEU A 363 25.15 -25.53 12.36
N SER A 364 25.10 -26.15 11.17
CA SER A 364 26.07 -27.18 10.75
C SER A 364 27.27 -26.62 9.98
N GLU A 365 27.11 -25.46 9.32
CA GLU A 365 28.08 -24.87 8.38
C GLU A 365 28.30 -23.37 8.67
N GLY A 366 28.35 -22.99 9.95
CA GLY A 366 28.53 -21.60 10.36
C GLY A 366 29.97 -21.08 10.24
N PRO A 367 30.19 -19.77 10.48
CA PRO A 367 29.19 -18.78 10.93
C PRO A 367 28.30 -18.26 9.79
N SER A 368 27.04 -17.93 10.11
CA SER A 368 26.16 -17.22 9.18
C SER A 368 26.70 -15.82 8.82
N LYS A 369 26.33 -15.30 7.66
CA LYS A 369 26.58 -13.91 7.26
C LYS A 369 25.34 -13.06 7.58
N PRO A 370 25.50 -11.88 8.22
CA PRO A 370 24.39 -10.94 8.37
C PRO A 370 23.79 -10.59 7.02
N ALA A 371 22.47 -10.73 6.92
CA ALA A 371 21.73 -10.56 5.68
C ALA A 371 20.55 -9.59 5.87
N THR A 372 20.28 -8.79 4.85
CA THR A 372 19.22 -7.78 4.88
C THR A 372 17.85 -8.45 5.02
N LEU A 373 17.12 -8.12 6.09
CA LEU A 373 15.75 -8.58 6.29
C LEU A 373 14.75 -7.74 5.50
N ALA A 374 13.55 -8.29 5.28
CA ALA A 374 12.43 -7.59 4.66
C ALA A 374 11.22 -7.53 5.61
N VAL A 375 10.47 -6.44 5.54
CA VAL A 375 9.21 -6.25 6.27
C VAL A 375 8.10 -5.93 5.28
N GLN A 376 6.90 -6.44 5.56
CA GLN A 376 5.68 -6.08 4.83
C GLN A 376 4.56 -5.68 5.80
N PHE A 377 3.77 -4.67 5.45
CA PHE A 377 2.54 -4.28 6.16
C PHE A 377 1.60 -3.46 5.27
N ILE A 378 0.34 -3.33 5.68
CA ILE A 378 -0.67 -2.46 5.07
C ILE A 378 -1.42 -1.68 6.16
N SER A 379 -1.81 -0.45 5.87
CA SER A 379 -2.75 0.34 6.68
C SER A 379 -3.83 0.93 5.79
N GLU A 380 -5.07 0.96 6.27
CA GLU A 380 -6.21 1.53 5.55
C GLU A 380 -6.87 2.64 6.39
N GLY A 381 -7.50 3.60 5.72
CA GLY A 381 -8.12 4.79 6.32
C GLY A 381 -7.25 6.05 6.33
N SER A 382 -5.95 5.94 6.06
CA SER A 382 -4.99 7.06 6.17
C SER A 382 -3.96 7.11 5.03
N THR A 383 -3.23 8.23 4.95
CA THR A 383 -2.06 8.48 4.09
C THR A 383 -0.93 9.09 4.94
N LEU A 384 0.32 8.83 4.54
CA LEU A 384 1.54 9.39 5.11
C LEU A 384 1.71 10.85 4.67
N SER A 385 1.36 11.18 3.42
CA SER A 385 1.35 12.57 2.94
C SER A 385 0.31 13.45 3.62
N GLY A 386 -0.82 12.87 4.03
CA GLY A 386 -2.02 13.63 4.41
C GLY A 386 -2.79 14.22 3.22
N VAL A 387 -2.45 13.85 1.98
CA VAL A 387 -3.17 14.28 0.77
C VAL A 387 -4.67 13.98 0.87
N ASP A 388 -5.46 14.92 0.37
CA ASP A 388 -6.91 14.77 0.24
C ASP A 388 -7.41 15.14 -1.16
N VAL A 389 -8.65 14.76 -1.49
CA VAL A 389 -9.27 15.05 -2.79
C VAL A 389 -10.72 15.49 -2.59
N GLU A 390 -11.10 16.60 -3.22
CA GLU A 390 -12.50 16.98 -3.44
C GLU A 390 -12.82 17.06 -4.94
N LEU A 391 -14.10 16.91 -5.30
CA LEU A 391 -14.57 17.18 -6.66
C LEU A 391 -15.01 18.64 -6.78
N VAL A 392 -14.82 19.23 -7.96
CA VAL A 392 -15.13 20.64 -8.23
C VAL A 392 -16.20 20.71 -9.32
N GLY A 393 -17.26 21.48 -9.06
CA GLY A 393 -18.45 21.60 -9.92
C GLY A 393 -19.55 20.59 -9.59
N ALA A 394 -20.72 20.75 -10.20
CA ALA A 394 -21.94 20.04 -9.81
C ALA A 394 -22.16 18.67 -10.51
N GLY A 395 -21.54 18.40 -11.65
CA GLY A 395 -21.88 17.24 -12.50
C GLY A 395 -21.49 15.87 -11.94
N TYR A 396 -20.72 15.81 -10.85
CA TYR A 396 -20.19 14.58 -10.26
C TYR A 396 -20.28 14.63 -8.74
N ARG A 397 -20.38 13.46 -8.12
CA ARG A 397 -20.28 13.30 -6.65
C ARG A 397 -19.37 12.16 -6.27
N LEU A 398 -18.63 12.36 -5.19
CA LEU A 398 -17.71 11.37 -4.64
C LEU A 398 -18.52 10.31 -3.89
N SER A 399 -18.56 9.08 -4.42
CA SER A 399 -19.31 7.96 -3.80
C SER A 399 -18.51 7.22 -2.73
N LEU A 400 -17.18 7.26 -2.84
CA LEU A 400 -16.23 6.72 -1.87
C LEU A 400 -14.87 7.41 -2.06
N LEU A 401 -14.20 7.72 -0.95
CA LEU A 401 -12.78 8.07 -0.93
C LEU A 401 -12.04 7.01 -0.10
N LYS A 402 -11.27 6.13 -0.76
CA LYS A 402 -10.43 5.16 -0.06
C LYS A 402 -9.00 5.69 0.08
N LYS A 403 -8.51 5.76 1.32
CA LYS A 403 -7.11 6.07 1.65
C LYS A 403 -6.43 4.83 2.21
N ARG A 404 -5.19 4.56 1.80
CA ARG A 404 -4.35 3.46 2.33
C ARG A 404 -2.88 3.68 2.02
N PHE A 405 -2.01 3.05 2.81
CA PHE A 405 -0.60 2.90 2.47
C PHE A 405 -0.10 1.48 2.75
N ALA A 406 0.95 1.05 2.04
CA ALA A 406 1.58 -0.26 2.21
C ALA A 406 3.10 -0.18 2.03
N THR A 407 3.80 -1.22 2.49
CA THR A 407 5.23 -1.39 2.21
C THR A 407 5.50 -1.60 0.71
N GLY A 408 6.43 -0.83 0.16
CA GLY A 408 7.19 -1.20 -1.03
C GLY A 408 8.38 -2.08 -0.62
N ARG A 409 9.61 -1.65 -0.97
CA ARG A 409 10.84 -2.25 -0.42
C ARG A 409 11.10 -1.66 0.97
N TYR A 410 10.71 -2.41 2.01
CA TYR A 410 10.95 -2.06 3.41
C TYR A 410 11.94 -3.07 4.00
N MET A 411 13.15 -2.63 4.32
CA MET A 411 14.31 -3.51 4.56
C MET A 411 15.19 -2.99 5.70
N ALA A 412 15.81 -3.89 6.46
CA ALA A 412 16.79 -3.52 7.48
C ALA A 412 18.03 -4.42 7.40
N ASP A 413 19.19 -3.80 7.58
CA ASP A 413 20.51 -4.39 7.41
C ASP A 413 21.30 -4.28 8.72
N CYS A 414 22.40 -5.02 8.88
CA CYS A 414 23.25 -4.89 10.07
C CYS A 414 24.25 -3.72 9.97
#